data_AF-A0A0U1HUF6-F1
#
_entry.id   AF-A0A0U1HUF6-F1
#
_cell.length_a   1.000
_cell.length_b   1.000
_cell.length_c   1.000
_cell.angle_alpha   90.00
_cell.angle_beta   90.00
_cell.angle_gamma   90.00
#
_symmetry.space_group_name_H-M   'P 1'
#
loop_
_entity.id
_entity.type
_entity.pdbx_description
1 polymer ?
#
loop_
_entity_poly.entity_id
_entity_poly.type
_entity_poly.pdbx_seq_one_letter_code
_entity_poly.pdbx_strand_id
1 'polypeptide(L)'
;MLNIHSYRYLFITLLILMGMSFAKASVVMSGSRIIYSAGEKEHSVQLTNNDNFANAVQVWLDSGDAQSTPETGKAPFIVTPPFFRIEAHAGQTLRLKYTGSGLPTDKESVFYLNFLQVPPVNKAEKSNKMLVLMRNRVKVFYRPDNIAGRVDQVPSALTFSLRQQGKDVVVTGKNPTGFYATIASGEIVGSGKKLKMKSEMIPPMSQAEWVIPNSSVPSNATVNFLIVNDFGGQDTGSYRIKS
;
A
#
# COMPACT_ATOMS: atom_id res chain seq x y z
N MET A 1 38.64 7.80 -39.57
CA MET A 1 37.24 7.63 -40.00
C MET A 1 36.38 7.46 -38.75
N LEU A 2 35.68 8.52 -38.32
CA LEU A 2 34.83 8.46 -37.14
C LEU A 2 33.58 7.62 -37.43
N ASN A 3 33.28 6.65 -36.56
CA ASN A 3 32.27 5.63 -36.77
C ASN A 3 30.85 6.22 -36.62
N ILE A 4 30.23 6.56 -37.74
CA ILE A 4 28.87 7.15 -37.85
C ILE A 4 27.81 6.34 -37.09
N HIS A 5 28.02 5.03 -36.93
CA HIS A 5 27.11 4.16 -36.18
C HIS A 5 27.11 4.48 -34.68
N SER A 6 28.28 4.80 -34.09
CA SER A 6 28.37 5.20 -32.67
C SER A 6 27.63 6.51 -32.37
N TYR A 7 27.61 7.47 -33.30
CA TYR A 7 26.86 8.72 -33.13
C TYR A 7 25.34 8.51 -33.21
N ARG A 8 24.88 7.57 -34.05
CA ARG A 8 23.46 7.21 -34.13
C ARG A 8 22.96 6.57 -32.84
N TYR A 9 23.71 5.65 -32.25
CA TYR A 9 23.34 5.05 -30.97
C TYR A 9 23.35 6.10 -29.85
N LEU A 10 24.38 6.96 -29.80
CA LEU A 10 24.45 8.05 -28.82
C LEU A 10 23.26 9.01 -28.93
N PHE A 11 22.86 9.38 -30.15
CA PHE A 11 21.73 10.27 -30.39
C PHE A 11 20.39 9.65 -29.97
N ILE A 12 20.20 8.35 -30.24
CA ILE A 12 19.01 7.60 -29.82
C ILE A 12 18.96 7.47 -28.29
N THR A 13 20.09 7.20 -27.62
CA THR A 13 20.15 7.15 -26.15
C THR A 13 19.83 8.50 -25.52
N LEU A 14 20.33 9.60 -26.10
CA LEU A 14 20.05 10.96 -25.63
C LEU A 14 18.56 11.34 -25.78
N LEU A 15 17.93 10.94 -26.88
CA LEU A 15 16.50 11.17 -27.13
C LEU A 15 15.61 10.42 -26.13
N ILE A 16 16.00 9.19 -25.75
CA ILE A 16 15.26 8.36 -24.78
C ILE A 16 15.38 8.94 -23.35
N LEU A 17 16.52 9.51 -22.99
CA LEU A 17 16.72 10.19 -21.69
C LEU A 17 15.87 11.46 -21.54
N MET A 18 15.58 12.18 -22.64
CA MET A 18 14.72 13.38 -22.63
C MET A 18 13.22 13.07 -22.46
N GLY A 19 12.79 11.82 -22.64
CA GLY A 19 11.39 11.39 -22.53
C GLY A 19 10.94 11.01 -21.11
N MET A 20 11.84 11.03 -20.12
CA MET A 20 11.49 10.65 -18.75
C MET A 20 10.73 11.78 -18.05
N SER A 21 9.40 11.77 -18.19
CA SER A 21 8.53 12.61 -17.36
C SER A 21 8.55 12.10 -15.93
N PHE A 22 9.12 12.88 -15.01
CA PHE A 22 8.98 12.62 -13.58
C PHE A 22 7.51 12.82 -13.19
N ALA A 23 6.85 11.75 -12.76
CA ALA A 23 5.56 11.86 -12.11
C ALA A 23 5.75 12.68 -10.83
N LYS A 24 5.28 13.93 -10.83
CA LYS A 24 5.35 14.81 -9.66
C LYS A 24 4.12 14.55 -8.81
N ALA A 25 4.34 13.93 -7.65
CA ALA A 25 3.31 13.86 -6.61
C ALA A 25 3.25 15.21 -5.89
N SER A 26 2.02 15.73 -5.76
CA SER A 26 1.73 17.05 -5.17
C SER A 26 1.86 16.99 -3.64
N VAL A 27 0.86 16.47 -2.94
CA VAL A 27 0.93 16.24 -1.48
C VAL A 27 1.27 14.77 -1.22
N VAL A 28 2.35 14.53 -0.48
CA VAL A 28 2.85 13.18 -0.13
C VAL A 28 2.91 13.01 1.38
N MET A 29 2.75 11.77 1.85
CA MET A 29 2.95 11.38 3.24
C MET A 29 4.33 10.77 3.44
N SER A 30 4.95 10.98 4.60
CA SER A 30 6.13 10.22 5.00
C SER A 30 5.75 8.76 5.26
N GLY A 31 6.29 7.84 4.46
CA GLY A 31 5.97 6.40 4.50
C GLY A 31 4.72 6.03 3.69
N SER A 32 4.45 4.73 3.57
CA SER A 32 3.32 4.18 2.78
C SER A 32 2.24 3.49 3.62
N ARG A 33 2.44 3.43 4.94
CA ARG A 33 1.53 2.87 5.93
C ARG A 33 1.81 3.49 7.30
N ILE A 34 0.84 3.40 8.19
CA ILE A 34 0.95 3.86 9.57
C ILE A 34 0.81 2.65 10.49
N ILE A 35 1.76 2.49 11.42
CA ILE A 35 1.67 1.54 12.52
C ILE A 35 1.41 2.35 13.79
N TYR A 36 0.20 2.25 14.33
CA TYR A 36 -0.20 2.89 15.58
C TYR A 36 -0.05 1.87 16.70
N SER A 37 0.94 2.05 17.58
CA SER A 37 1.15 1.17 18.74
C SER A 37 0.11 1.47 19.81
N ALA A 38 -0.50 0.46 20.43
CA ALA A 38 -1.58 0.66 21.41
C ALA A 38 -1.14 1.48 22.64
N GLY A 39 0.13 1.40 23.03
CA GLY A 39 0.72 2.21 24.10
C GLY A 39 0.92 3.70 23.76
N GLU A 40 0.74 4.12 22.50
CA GLU A 40 0.93 5.51 22.08
C GLU A 40 -0.31 6.37 22.40
N LYS A 41 -0.08 7.54 23.02
CA LYS A 41 -1.13 8.55 23.25
C LYS A 41 -1.62 9.18 21.95
N GLU A 42 -0.70 9.37 21.01
CA GLU A 42 -0.93 9.90 19.68
C GLU A 42 0.22 9.51 18.76
N HIS A 43 -0.06 9.45 17.46
CA HIS A 43 0.90 9.15 16.41
C HIS A 43 1.02 10.34 15.46
N SER A 44 2.24 10.76 15.12
CA SER A 44 2.47 11.89 14.23
C SER A 44 2.62 11.42 12.78
N VAL A 45 1.90 12.07 11.87
CA VAL A 45 1.97 11.81 10.43
C VAL A 45 2.38 13.09 9.71
N GLN A 46 3.45 13.05 8.94
CA GLN A 46 3.94 14.21 8.20
C GLN A 46 3.45 14.17 6.75
N LEU A 47 2.84 15.27 6.30
CA LEU A 47 2.57 15.54 4.90
C LEU A 47 3.52 16.63 4.37
N THR A 48 3.88 16.54 3.10
CA THR A 48 4.69 17.54 2.41
C THR A 48 4.05 17.87 1.07
N ASN A 49 3.93 19.16 0.75
CA ASN A 49 3.49 19.65 -0.54
C ASN A 49 4.71 19.95 -1.41
N ASN A 50 4.93 19.16 -2.46
CA ASN A 50 6.03 19.34 -3.41
C ASN A 50 5.66 20.24 -4.61
N ASP A 51 4.43 20.76 -4.64
CA ASP A 51 4.01 21.70 -5.68
C ASP A 51 4.61 23.10 -5.47
N ASN A 52 4.64 23.85 -6.57
CA ASN A 52 4.98 25.28 -6.57
C ASN A 52 3.81 26.18 -6.13
N PHE A 53 2.70 25.62 -5.68
CA PHE A 53 1.52 26.34 -5.20
C PHE A 53 0.97 25.68 -3.93
N ALA A 54 0.22 26.45 -3.14
CA ALA A 54 -0.39 25.94 -1.93
C ALA A 54 -1.59 25.03 -2.22
N ASN A 55 -1.77 23.98 -1.42
CA ASN A 55 -2.91 23.07 -1.50
C ASN A 55 -3.75 23.15 -0.22
N ALA A 56 -5.08 23.11 -0.36
CA ALA A 56 -5.96 22.80 0.76
C ALA A 56 -6.05 21.27 0.91
N VAL A 57 -6.02 20.77 2.14
CA VAL A 57 -6.01 19.33 2.43
C VAL A 57 -7.08 19.00 3.44
N GLN A 58 -7.96 18.05 3.10
CA GLN A 58 -8.92 17.44 4.01
C GLN A 58 -8.44 16.04 4.40
N VAL A 59 -8.56 15.68 5.67
CA VAL A 59 -8.09 14.40 6.21
C VAL A 59 -9.17 13.77 7.07
N TRP A 60 -9.41 12.46 6.87
CA TRP A 60 -10.37 11.69 7.67
C TRP A 60 -9.94 10.22 7.74
N LEU A 61 -10.54 9.47 8.67
CA LEU A 61 -10.35 8.02 8.78
C LEU A 61 -11.63 7.24 8.54
N ASP A 62 -11.49 6.02 8.04
CA ASP A 62 -12.59 5.06 7.89
C ASP A 62 -12.17 3.62 8.21
N SER A 63 -13.17 2.73 8.32
CA SER A 63 -13.01 1.31 8.68
C SER A 63 -13.16 0.35 7.49
N GLY A 64 -12.68 0.74 6.31
CA GLY A 64 -12.66 -0.10 5.10
C GLY A 64 -13.58 0.35 3.97
N ASP A 65 -14.34 1.44 4.16
CA ASP A 65 -15.17 2.00 3.10
C ASP A 65 -14.34 2.93 2.19
N ALA A 66 -13.97 2.40 1.02
CA ALA A 66 -13.24 3.13 -0.01
C ALA A 66 -14.02 4.31 -0.60
N GLN A 67 -15.34 4.39 -0.42
CA GLN A 67 -16.17 5.51 -0.88
C GLN A 67 -16.46 6.53 0.22
N SER A 68 -15.92 6.33 1.43
CA SER A 68 -16.09 7.28 2.52
C SER A 68 -15.60 8.69 2.17
N THR A 69 -16.27 9.65 2.77
CA THR A 69 -16.03 11.10 2.72
C THR A 69 -15.68 11.61 4.11
N PRO A 70 -15.23 12.87 4.26
CA PRO A 70 -14.99 13.46 5.57
C PRO A 70 -16.18 13.35 6.55
N GLU A 71 -17.40 13.35 6.05
CA GLU A 71 -18.64 13.30 6.85
C GLU A 71 -19.07 11.86 7.18
N THR A 72 -18.74 10.90 6.33
CA THR A 72 -19.20 9.50 6.43
C THR A 72 -18.12 8.56 6.99
N GLY A 73 -16.86 9.00 7.00
CA GLY A 73 -15.73 8.27 7.56
C GLY A 73 -15.94 7.93 9.02
N LYS A 74 -15.87 6.64 9.34
CA LYS A 74 -16.02 6.12 10.70
C LYS A 74 -14.85 5.21 11.03
N ALA A 75 -14.08 5.59 12.03
CA ALA A 75 -13.02 4.80 12.64
C ALA A 75 -12.88 5.22 14.11
N PRO A 76 -12.34 4.38 15.01
CA PRO A 76 -12.09 4.74 16.40
C PRO A 76 -10.82 5.61 16.54
N PHE A 77 -10.66 6.59 15.65
CA PHE A 77 -9.51 7.47 15.57
C PHE A 77 -9.97 8.89 15.28
N ILE A 78 -9.26 9.84 15.86
CA ILE A 78 -9.38 11.26 15.56
C ILE A 78 -8.07 11.71 14.90
N VAL A 79 -8.19 12.56 13.88
CA VAL A 79 -7.04 13.23 13.24
C VAL A 79 -7.13 14.73 13.45
N THR A 80 -6.01 15.39 13.72
CA THR A 80 -5.95 16.84 13.94
C THR A 80 -4.72 17.46 13.28
N PRO A 81 -4.85 18.59 12.56
CA PRO A 81 -6.12 19.19 12.11
C PRO A 81 -6.78 18.36 10.98
N PRO A 82 -8.12 18.33 10.89
CA PRO A 82 -8.83 17.60 9.82
C PRO A 82 -8.91 18.38 8.49
N PHE A 83 -8.72 19.70 8.52
CA PHE A 83 -8.66 20.56 7.34
C PHE A 83 -7.66 21.69 7.54
N PHE A 84 -6.82 21.93 6.54
CA PHE A 84 -5.75 22.92 6.61
C PHE A 84 -5.22 23.25 5.21
N ARG A 85 -4.33 24.23 5.14
CA ARG A 85 -3.60 24.63 3.93
C ARG A 85 -2.12 24.33 4.11
N ILE A 86 -1.49 23.72 3.11
CA ILE A 86 -0.04 23.56 3.04
C ILE A 86 0.48 24.48 1.95
N GLU A 87 1.41 25.39 2.27
CA GLU A 87 2.06 26.24 1.28
C GLU A 87 2.95 25.44 0.32
N ALA A 88 3.39 26.07 -0.76
CA ALA A 88 4.33 25.47 -1.71
C ALA A 88 5.61 25.04 -0.99
N HIS A 89 6.09 23.82 -1.25
CA HIS A 89 7.30 23.24 -0.64
C HIS A 89 7.30 23.17 0.90
N ALA A 90 6.13 23.31 1.54
CA ALA A 90 5.98 23.25 2.98
C ALA A 90 5.48 21.89 3.46
N GLY A 91 5.63 21.62 4.76
CA GLY A 91 5.11 20.43 5.42
C GLY A 91 4.03 20.74 6.46
N GLN A 92 3.15 19.78 6.71
CA GLN A 92 2.18 19.80 7.80
C GLN A 92 2.24 18.50 8.59
N THR A 93 2.35 18.60 9.92
CA THR A 93 2.21 17.44 10.82
C THR A 93 0.75 17.28 11.26
N LEU A 94 0.27 16.05 11.21
CA LEU A 94 -1.03 15.60 11.72
C LEU A 94 -0.82 14.76 12.96
N ARG A 95 -1.76 14.84 13.91
CA ARG A 95 -1.81 13.96 15.08
C ARG A 95 -2.99 13.02 14.93
N LEU A 96 -2.70 11.72 14.93
CA LEU A 96 -3.70 10.65 15.00
C LEU A 96 -3.81 10.20 16.45
N LYS A 97 -5.03 10.01 16.95
CA LYS A 97 -5.28 9.56 18.31
C LYS A 97 -6.37 8.50 18.32
N TYR A 98 -6.09 7.35 18.95
CA TYR A 98 -7.09 6.31 19.18
C TYR A 98 -8.10 6.78 20.24
N THR A 99 -9.40 6.52 20.03
CA THR A 99 -10.48 6.98 20.93
C THR A 99 -10.74 6.05 22.11
N GLY A 100 -10.07 4.91 22.18
CA GLY A 100 -9.93 4.14 23.42
C GLY A 100 -10.90 2.97 23.65
N SER A 101 -11.77 2.58 22.70
CA SER A 101 -12.70 1.48 22.95
C SER A 101 -12.84 0.46 21.83
N GLY A 102 -12.83 -0.82 22.21
CA GLY A 102 -13.44 -1.93 21.46
C GLY A 102 -12.54 -2.70 20.49
N LEU A 103 -11.23 -2.42 20.42
CA LEU A 103 -10.33 -3.16 19.54
C LEU A 103 -9.77 -4.42 20.21
N PRO A 104 -9.53 -5.51 19.46
CA PRO A 104 -8.83 -6.69 19.94
C PRO A 104 -7.46 -6.34 20.55
N THR A 105 -7.06 -7.09 21.57
CA THR A 105 -5.79 -6.90 22.28
C THR A 105 -4.72 -7.91 21.90
N ASP A 106 -5.06 -8.91 21.09
CA ASP A 106 -4.26 -10.08 20.73
C ASP A 106 -3.92 -10.13 19.22
N LYS A 107 -4.45 -9.20 18.43
CA LYS A 107 -4.21 -9.09 16.99
C LYS A 107 -4.39 -7.66 16.49
N GLU A 108 -3.79 -7.38 15.34
CA GLU A 108 -3.94 -6.09 14.68
C GLU A 108 -5.38 -5.83 14.20
N SER A 109 -5.71 -4.55 14.12
CA SER A 109 -6.89 -4.05 13.40
C SER A 109 -6.45 -3.08 12.31
N VAL A 110 -7.14 -3.07 11.16
CA VAL A 110 -6.82 -2.16 10.05
C VAL A 110 -7.90 -1.10 9.84
N PHE A 111 -7.45 0.14 9.67
CA PHE A 111 -8.22 1.31 9.30
C PHE A 111 -7.53 2.02 8.14
N TYR A 112 -8.14 3.10 7.66
CA TYR A 112 -7.60 3.84 6.52
C TYR A 112 -7.60 5.33 6.82
N LEU A 113 -6.43 5.97 6.67
CA LEU A 113 -6.28 7.41 6.63
C LEU A 113 -6.46 7.86 5.18
N ASN A 114 -7.39 8.78 4.95
CA ASN A 114 -7.59 9.40 3.65
C ASN A 114 -7.16 10.85 3.73
N PHE A 115 -6.45 11.33 2.72
CA PHE A 115 -6.19 12.76 2.54
C PHE A 115 -6.46 13.19 1.11
N LEU A 116 -7.30 14.20 0.96
CA LEU A 116 -7.71 14.80 -0.30
C LEU A 116 -7.00 16.14 -0.46
N GLN A 117 -6.19 16.26 -1.51
CA GLN A 117 -5.59 17.53 -1.89
C GLN A 117 -6.51 18.29 -2.86
N VAL A 118 -6.65 19.59 -2.64
CA VAL A 118 -7.44 20.50 -3.46
C VAL A 118 -6.55 21.66 -3.90
N PRO A 119 -6.15 21.70 -5.19
CA PRO A 119 -5.32 22.77 -5.73
C PRO A 119 -6.12 24.08 -5.88
N PRO A 120 -5.43 25.23 -5.94
CA PRO A 120 -6.07 26.53 -6.04
C PRO A 120 -6.64 26.72 -7.45
N VAL A 121 -7.82 27.33 -7.55
CA VAL A 121 -8.45 27.65 -8.83
C VAL A 121 -8.30 29.14 -9.09
N ASN A 122 -7.50 29.52 -10.09
CA ASN A 122 -7.41 30.91 -10.54
C ASN A 122 -8.65 31.25 -11.39
N LYS A 123 -9.54 32.09 -10.84
CA LYS A 123 -10.79 32.55 -11.46
C LYS A 123 -10.58 33.54 -12.62
N ALA A 124 -9.39 34.13 -12.77
CA ALA A 124 -9.11 35.16 -13.77
C ALA A 124 -8.82 34.59 -15.18
N GLU A 125 -8.53 33.29 -15.29
CA GLU A 125 -8.24 32.63 -16.56
C GLU A 125 -9.52 32.01 -17.15
N LYS A 126 -10.01 32.58 -18.26
CA LYS A 126 -11.24 32.16 -18.97
C LYS A 126 -11.05 30.95 -19.90
N SER A 127 -10.09 30.06 -19.62
CA SER A 127 -9.87 28.85 -20.40
C SER A 127 -10.67 27.67 -19.83
N ASN A 128 -11.00 26.70 -20.69
CA ASN A 128 -11.56 25.42 -20.24
C ASN A 128 -10.51 24.71 -19.36
N LYS A 129 -10.81 24.55 -18.06
CA LYS A 129 -9.91 23.90 -17.10
C LYS A 129 -10.48 22.58 -16.62
N MET A 130 -9.62 21.56 -16.60
CA MET A 130 -9.86 20.32 -15.89
C MET A 130 -9.17 20.38 -14.53
N LEU A 131 -9.95 20.29 -13.44
CA LEU A 131 -9.41 20.23 -12.09
C LEU A 131 -9.27 18.76 -11.69
N VAL A 132 -8.05 18.36 -11.33
CA VAL A 132 -7.78 17.01 -10.83
C VAL A 132 -7.62 17.09 -9.32
N LEU A 133 -8.51 16.44 -8.59
CA LEU A 133 -8.40 16.24 -7.15
C LEU A 133 -7.77 14.87 -6.90
N MET A 134 -6.78 14.78 -6.02
CA MET A 134 -6.18 13.50 -5.66
C MET A 134 -6.52 13.14 -4.21
N ARG A 135 -7.15 11.97 -4.05
CA ARG A 135 -7.36 11.34 -2.75
C ARG A 135 -6.36 10.20 -2.58
N ASN A 136 -5.51 10.31 -1.58
CA ASN A 136 -4.67 9.21 -1.13
C ASN A 136 -5.34 8.46 -0.01
N ARG A 137 -5.17 7.14 0.01
CA ARG A 137 -5.72 6.23 1.02
C ARG A 137 -4.61 5.33 1.55
N VAL A 138 -4.33 5.44 2.84
CA VAL A 138 -3.19 4.80 3.50
C VAL A 138 -3.71 3.88 4.60
N LYS A 139 -3.17 2.67 4.70
CA LYS A 139 -3.52 1.73 5.77
C LYS A 139 -2.96 2.22 7.12
N VAL A 140 -3.79 2.16 8.14
CA VAL A 140 -3.44 2.41 9.55
C VAL A 140 -3.64 1.10 10.29
N PHE A 141 -2.56 0.50 10.77
CA PHE A 141 -2.60 -0.72 11.57
C PHE A 141 -2.56 -0.32 13.05
N TYR A 142 -3.64 -0.60 13.77
CA TYR A 142 -3.62 -0.55 15.23
C TYR A 142 -2.99 -1.85 15.74
N ARG A 143 -1.87 -1.74 16.45
CA ARG A 143 -1.08 -2.86 16.93
C ARG A 143 -1.09 -2.90 18.46
N PRO A 144 -1.83 -3.84 19.07
CA PRO A 144 -1.70 -4.15 20.49
C PRO A 144 -0.29 -4.58 20.88
N ASP A 145 0.11 -4.28 22.12
CA ASP A 145 1.42 -4.66 22.66
C ASP A 145 1.53 -6.17 22.95
N ASN A 146 0.39 -6.85 23.12
CA ASN A 146 0.30 -8.24 23.57
C ASN A 146 0.09 -9.26 22.42
N ILE A 147 0.44 -8.89 21.18
CA ILE A 147 0.40 -9.85 20.06
C ILE A 147 1.49 -10.92 20.25
N ALA A 148 1.12 -12.19 20.15
CA ALA A 148 2.09 -13.29 20.21
C ALA A 148 3.00 -13.30 18.97
N GLY A 149 4.30 -13.53 19.19
CA GLY A 149 5.32 -13.58 18.14
C GLY A 149 5.84 -12.20 17.74
N ARG A 150 6.46 -12.11 16.56
CA ARG A 150 7.03 -10.86 16.05
C ARG A 150 6.64 -10.64 14.58
N VAL A 151 6.48 -9.37 14.19
CA VAL A 151 6.07 -9.00 12.83
C VAL A 151 7.06 -9.47 11.75
N ASP A 152 8.36 -9.52 12.06
CA ASP A 152 9.41 -10.00 11.15
C ASP A 152 9.34 -11.51 10.88
N GLN A 153 8.59 -12.26 11.70
CA GLN A 153 8.36 -13.70 11.52
C GLN A 153 7.14 -14.01 10.64
N VAL A 154 6.31 -13.01 10.32
CA VAL A 154 5.12 -13.19 9.48
C VAL A 154 5.45 -13.91 8.16
N PRO A 155 6.49 -13.52 7.39
CA PRO A 155 6.77 -14.15 6.09
C PRO A 155 7.05 -15.66 6.22
N SER A 156 7.77 -16.09 7.25
CA SER A 156 8.11 -17.51 7.45
C SER A 156 6.97 -18.31 8.10
N ALA A 157 6.03 -17.64 8.78
CA ALA A 157 4.86 -18.27 9.39
C ALA A 157 3.72 -18.53 8.38
N LEU A 158 3.70 -17.83 7.25
CA LEU A 158 2.68 -18.06 6.22
C LEU A 158 2.79 -19.47 5.64
N THR A 159 1.64 -20.09 5.43
CA THR A 159 1.55 -21.39 4.77
C THR A 159 0.65 -21.31 3.55
N PHE A 160 0.97 -22.10 2.53
CA PHE A 160 0.22 -22.11 1.28
C PHE A 160 -0.20 -23.52 0.89
N SER A 161 -1.35 -23.63 0.25
CA SER A 161 -1.84 -24.86 -0.39
C SER A 161 -2.39 -24.54 -1.78
N LEU A 162 -2.27 -25.51 -2.70
CA LEU A 162 -2.84 -25.40 -4.05
C LEU A 162 -3.87 -26.48 -4.26
N ARG A 163 -4.93 -26.15 -4.98
CA ARG A 163 -5.93 -27.10 -5.46
C ARG A 163 -6.31 -26.79 -6.90
N GLN A 164 -6.53 -27.83 -7.69
CA GLN A 164 -7.16 -27.70 -8.99
C GLN A 164 -8.66 -27.47 -8.79
N GLN A 165 -9.24 -26.46 -9.44
CA GLN A 165 -10.68 -26.20 -9.46
C GLN A 165 -11.13 -26.07 -10.91
N GLY A 166 -11.58 -27.19 -11.50
CA GLY A 166 -11.90 -27.24 -12.93
C GLY A 166 -10.68 -26.85 -13.78
N LYS A 167 -10.84 -25.82 -14.60
CA LYS A 167 -9.77 -25.28 -15.46
C LYS A 167 -8.86 -24.26 -14.76
N ASP A 168 -9.10 -23.96 -13.49
CA ASP A 168 -8.40 -22.93 -12.73
C ASP A 168 -7.60 -23.55 -11.58
N VAL A 169 -6.59 -22.83 -11.10
CA VAL A 169 -5.87 -23.16 -9.86
C VAL A 169 -6.33 -22.21 -8.77
N VAL A 170 -6.63 -22.74 -7.59
CA VAL A 170 -6.83 -21.94 -6.38
C VAL A 170 -5.64 -22.11 -5.46
N VAL A 171 -5.05 -20.99 -5.08
CA VAL A 171 -4.01 -20.91 -4.07
C VAL A 171 -4.63 -20.36 -2.80
N THR A 172 -4.49 -21.05 -1.68
CA THR A 172 -4.95 -20.58 -0.37
C THR A 172 -3.71 -20.24 0.46
N GLY A 173 -3.57 -19.00 0.88
CA GLY A 173 -2.53 -18.54 1.80
C GLY A 173 -3.12 -18.33 3.18
N LYS A 174 -2.54 -18.97 4.20
CA LYS A 174 -2.98 -18.89 5.59
C LYS A 174 -2.00 -18.06 6.40
N ASN A 175 -2.53 -17.13 7.17
CA ASN A 175 -1.80 -16.31 8.12
C ASN A 175 -2.18 -16.71 9.56
N PRO A 176 -1.35 -17.54 10.23
CA PRO A 176 -1.62 -17.95 11.61
C PRO A 176 -1.25 -16.87 12.64
N THR A 177 -0.66 -15.75 12.23
CA THR A 177 -0.13 -14.73 13.14
C THR A 177 -1.20 -13.71 13.57
N GLY A 178 -0.89 -12.92 14.59
CA GLY A 178 -1.69 -11.76 15.01
C GLY A 178 -1.48 -10.50 14.17
N PHE A 179 -0.64 -10.52 13.12
CA PHE A 179 -0.32 -9.38 12.27
C PHE A 179 -0.97 -9.52 10.88
N TYR A 180 -1.27 -8.42 10.19
CA TYR A 180 -1.69 -8.46 8.79
C TYR A 180 -0.52 -8.76 7.86
N ALA A 181 -0.69 -9.71 6.94
CA ALA A 181 0.29 -10.00 5.90
C ALA A 181 -0.13 -9.38 4.57
N THR A 182 0.54 -8.31 4.12
CA THR A 182 0.28 -7.71 2.80
C THR A 182 1.21 -8.30 1.75
N ILE A 183 0.70 -9.23 0.95
CA ILE A 183 1.41 -9.77 -0.22
C ILE A 183 1.35 -8.72 -1.34
N ALA A 184 2.50 -8.16 -1.69
CA ALA A 184 2.63 -7.21 -2.80
C ALA A 184 2.49 -7.94 -4.14
N SER A 185 3.14 -9.09 -4.25
CA SER A 185 3.08 -9.97 -5.42
C SER A 185 3.55 -11.37 -5.04
N GLY A 186 3.23 -12.35 -5.87
CA GLY A 186 3.75 -13.70 -5.71
C GLY A 186 3.79 -14.47 -7.01
N GLU A 187 4.57 -15.54 -7.01
CA GLU A 187 4.63 -16.52 -8.09
C GLU A 187 4.68 -17.94 -7.52
N ILE A 188 3.94 -18.84 -8.16
CA ILE A 188 4.06 -20.28 -7.95
C ILE A 188 4.94 -20.83 -9.06
N VAL A 189 6.03 -21.49 -8.69
CA VAL A 189 6.99 -22.09 -9.61
C VAL A 189 7.07 -23.59 -9.36
N GLY A 190 6.93 -24.39 -10.42
CA GLY A 190 7.09 -25.84 -10.36
C GLY A 190 6.96 -26.47 -11.75
N SER A 191 7.70 -27.55 -12.02
CA SER A 191 7.65 -28.31 -13.30
C SER A 191 7.65 -27.43 -14.56
N GLY A 192 8.50 -26.39 -14.61
CA GLY A 192 8.60 -25.46 -15.74
C GLY A 192 7.42 -24.49 -15.90
N LYS A 193 6.41 -24.53 -15.02
CA LYS A 193 5.27 -23.60 -15.00
C LYS A 193 5.50 -22.47 -14.02
N LYS A 194 4.97 -21.30 -14.35
CA LYS A 194 4.91 -20.12 -13.48
C LYS A 194 3.49 -19.55 -13.46
N LEU A 195 2.90 -19.45 -12.29
CA LEU A 195 1.58 -18.85 -12.07
C LEU A 195 1.75 -17.58 -11.23
N LYS A 196 1.11 -16.48 -11.63
CA LYS A 196 1.23 -15.19 -10.92
C LYS A 196 0.11 -15.00 -9.91
N MET A 197 0.46 -14.49 -8.74
CA MET A 197 -0.47 -14.05 -7.70
C MET A 197 -0.54 -12.52 -7.71
N LYS A 198 -1.75 -11.98 -7.61
CA LYS A 198 -1.98 -10.54 -7.47
C LYS A 198 -1.74 -10.11 -6.02
N SER A 199 -1.60 -8.81 -5.81
CA SER A 199 -1.51 -8.25 -4.47
C SER A 199 -2.77 -8.58 -3.67
N GLU A 200 -2.59 -8.97 -2.42
CA GLU A 200 -3.68 -9.28 -1.49
C GLU A 200 -3.18 -9.12 -0.05
N MET A 201 -4.08 -8.76 0.86
CA MET A 201 -3.77 -8.66 2.29
C MET A 201 -4.51 -9.75 3.06
N ILE A 202 -3.75 -10.62 3.73
CA ILE A 202 -4.29 -11.68 4.57
C ILE A 202 -4.46 -11.14 6.01
N PRO A 203 -5.68 -11.09 6.57
CA PRO A 203 -5.89 -10.67 7.95
C PRO A 203 -5.22 -11.60 8.97
N PRO A 204 -5.02 -11.13 10.22
CA PRO A 204 -4.58 -11.98 11.32
C PRO A 204 -5.48 -13.20 11.50
N MET A 205 -4.88 -14.35 11.79
CA MET A 205 -5.59 -15.62 12.06
C MET A 205 -6.62 -15.99 10.96
N SER A 206 -6.30 -15.69 9.71
CA SER A 206 -7.21 -15.84 8.58
C SER A 206 -6.51 -16.39 7.34
N GLN A 207 -7.23 -16.46 6.23
CA GLN A 207 -6.72 -16.89 4.94
C GLN A 207 -7.25 -16.02 3.79
N ALA A 208 -6.51 -16.01 2.69
CA ALA A 208 -6.94 -15.42 1.42
C ALA A 208 -6.77 -16.44 0.29
N GLU A 209 -7.56 -16.27 -0.77
CA GLU A 209 -7.51 -17.14 -1.95
C GLU A 209 -7.20 -16.35 -3.21
N TRP A 210 -6.35 -16.92 -4.06
CA TRP A 210 -6.10 -16.45 -5.41
C TRP A 210 -6.62 -17.47 -6.40
N VAL A 211 -7.54 -17.04 -7.27
CA VAL A 211 -8.03 -17.86 -8.39
C VAL A 211 -7.25 -17.48 -9.64
N ILE A 212 -6.53 -18.46 -10.20
CA ILE A 212 -5.68 -18.28 -11.37
C ILE A 212 -6.34 -19.00 -12.56
N PRO A 213 -6.94 -18.25 -13.49
CA PRO A 213 -7.77 -18.85 -14.52
C PRO A 213 -6.96 -19.61 -15.57
N ASN A 214 -7.56 -20.65 -16.14
CA ASN A 214 -7.00 -21.46 -17.24
C ASN A 214 -5.57 -21.95 -16.94
N SER A 215 -5.38 -22.54 -15.76
CA SER A 215 -4.09 -22.98 -15.26
C SER A 215 -4.17 -24.38 -14.63
N SER A 216 -3.00 -25.00 -14.42
CA SER A 216 -2.89 -26.32 -13.80
C SER A 216 -1.88 -26.31 -12.67
N VAL A 217 -2.19 -27.02 -11.58
CA VAL A 217 -1.33 -27.11 -10.41
C VAL A 217 0.06 -27.62 -10.83
N PRO A 218 1.15 -26.89 -10.54
CA PRO A 218 2.49 -27.37 -10.81
C PRO A 218 2.89 -28.46 -9.81
N SER A 219 3.55 -29.54 -10.27
CA SER A 219 4.17 -30.51 -9.37
C SER A 219 5.41 -29.92 -8.70
N ASN A 220 5.72 -30.35 -7.47
CA ASN A 220 6.85 -29.83 -6.68
C ASN A 220 6.86 -28.29 -6.56
N ALA A 221 5.66 -27.70 -6.43
CA ALA A 221 5.47 -26.26 -6.43
C ALA A 221 6.12 -25.57 -5.21
N THR A 222 6.65 -24.38 -5.46
CA THR A 222 7.10 -23.43 -4.44
C THR A 222 6.40 -22.11 -4.68
N VAL A 223 5.86 -21.51 -3.63
CA VAL A 223 5.27 -20.17 -3.65
C VAL A 223 6.34 -19.19 -3.19
N ASN A 224 6.78 -18.31 -4.08
CA ASN A 224 7.65 -17.19 -3.76
C ASN A 224 6.80 -15.92 -3.73
N PHE A 225 7.01 -15.05 -2.75
CA PHE A 225 6.22 -13.83 -2.62
C PHE A 225 7.03 -12.67 -2.06
N LEU A 226 6.56 -11.47 -2.37
CA LEU A 226 7.03 -10.22 -1.79
C LEU A 226 5.98 -9.74 -0.80
N ILE A 227 6.39 -9.44 0.42
CA ILE A 227 5.52 -8.96 1.48
C ILE A 227 5.93 -7.55 1.89
N VAL A 228 4.95 -6.67 2.09
CA VAL A 228 5.22 -5.29 2.51
C VAL A 228 5.42 -5.26 4.02
N ASN A 229 6.59 -4.81 4.47
CA ASN A 229 6.91 -4.67 5.90
C ASN A 229 6.43 -3.33 6.47
N ASP A 230 6.66 -3.10 7.77
CA ASP A 230 6.17 -1.92 8.49
C ASP A 230 6.73 -0.60 7.96
N PHE A 231 7.94 -0.63 7.39
CA PHE A 231 8.59 0.54 6.79
C PHE A 231 8.12 0.81 5.36
N GLY A 232 7.22 -0.03 4.82
CA GLY A 232 6.77 0.06 3.43
C GLY A 232 7.75 -0.56 2.42
N GLY A 233 8.83 -1.18 2.89
CA GLY A 233 9.75 -1.97 2.08
C GLY A 233 9.16 -3.34 1.73
N GLN A 234 9.82 -4.06 0.83
CA GLN A 234 9.41 -5.41 0.42
C GLN A 234 10.44 -6.43 0.89
N ASP A 235 9.99 -7.39 1.69
CA ASP A 235 10.77 -8.55 2.09
C ASP A 235 10.36 -9.76 1.25
N THR A 236 11.27 -10.72 1.10
CA THR A 236 11.01 -11.95 0.34
C THR A 236 10.55 -13.07 1.27
N GLY A 237 9.58 -13.86 0.80
CA GLY A 237 9.16 -15.09 1.45
C GLY A 237 9.09 -16.23 0.44
N SER A 238 9.27 -17.46 0.92
CA SER A 238 9.16 -18.67 0.11
C SER A 238 8.55 -19.79 0.92
N TYR A 239 7.63 -20.53 0.30
CA TYR A 239 6.97 -21.68 0.91
C TYR A 239 6.93 -22.84 -0.08
N ARG A 240 7.60 -23.94 0.26
CA ARG A 240 7.55 -25.18 -0.52
C ARG A 240 6.27 -25.94 -0.19
N ILE A 241 5.48 -26.27 -1.22
CA ILE A 241 4.24 -27.01 -1.06
C ILE A 241 4.58 -28.44 -0.65
N LYS A 242 4.03 -28.86 0.49
CA LYS A 242 4.13 -30.24 0.97
C LYS A 242 3.23 -31.11 0.09
N SER A 243 3.83 -32.13 -0.51
CA SER A 243 3.15 -33.18 -1.28
C SER A 243 2.23 -34.01 -0.41
#